data_AF-A0A4Q9YVS6-F1
#
_entry.id   AF-A0A4Q9YVS6-F1
#
_cell.length_a   1.000
_cell.length_b   1.000
_cell.length_c   1.000
_cell.angle_alpha   90.00
_cell.angle_beta   90.00
_cell.angle_gamma   90.00
#
_symmetry.space_group_name_H-M   'P 1'
#
loop_
_entity.id
_entity.type
_entity.pdbx_description
1 polymer ?
#
loop_
_entity_poly.entity_id
_entity_poly.type
_entity_poly.pdbx_seq_one_letter_code
_entity_poly.pdbx_strand_id
1 'polypeptide(L)'
;MAYDFSISSSVLSNGRTSYNAQLLNSTEPKFTFAYRTAYLDNFGLFNTGVNNGLVYKPEDYEKDYGFWAYFIYPTAMAESRGSFVCLNTYDRAKFTFTFMQYAAHVPNGDFVNFFKSLLGLPNAKEYFPKLILQNNQIFYRNSSGVLNLLETNSSSQALMDYLNPTLTEIDQQELICAARFVHWATNDIEHRKVQVETAVNMYKENMLEYHKRFGLDGVPASVCQMICDIRHQGRGMNDRIALALNTKGNYEKAFSNLCTIGNTNYQSRITTVRNTISKLKAIGKFNKIYDARRAEFV
;
A
#
# COMPACT_ATOMS: atom_id res chain seq x y z
N MET A 1 4.44 27.84 -4.66
CA MET A 1 2.99 28.03 -4.45
C MET A 1 2.42 26.66 -4.14
N ALA A 2 1.45 26.52 -3.23
CA ALA A 2 0.87 25.20 -2.97
C ALA A 2 0.10 24.72 -4.20
N TYR A 3 0.19 23.42 -4.50
CA TYR A 3 -0.60 22.78 -5.53
C TYR A 3 -2.07 22.72 -5.13
N ASP A 4 -2.88 23.22 -6.05
CA ASP A 4 -4.33 23.19 -5.95
C ASP A 4 -4.91 22.79 -7.30
N PHE A 5 -6.08 22.16 -7.29
CA PHE A 5 -6.59 21.46 -8.45
C PHE A 5 -8.03 21.88 -8.75
N SER A 6 -8.31 22.20 -10.01
CA SER A 6 -9.70 22.19 -10.48
C SER A 6 -10.14 20.75 -10.69
N ILE A 7 -11.17 20.32 -9.98
CA ILE A 7 -11.73 18.97 -10.09
C ILE A 7 -12.96 19.02 -11.00
N SER A 8 -13.03 18.09 -11.95
CA SER A 8 -14.21 17.89 -12.81
C SER A 8 -14.54 16.40 -12.94
N SER A 9 -15.80 16.09 -13.20
CA SER A 9 -16.25 14.72 -13.45
C SER A 9 -16.81 14.56 -14.85
N SER A 10 -16.76 13.34 -15.38
CA SER A 10 -17.40 12.99 -16.66
C SER A 10 -17.90 11.56 -16.65
N VAL A 11 -19.05 11.32 -17.26
CA VAL A 11 -19.61 9.97 -17.44
C VAL A 11 -19.03 9.37 -18.71
N LEU A 12 -18.36 8.23 -18.57
CA LEU A 12 -17.78 7.49 -19.68
C LEU A 12 -18.86 6.74 -20.46
N SER A 13 -18.52 6.28 -21.67
CA SER A 13 -19.42 5.48 -22.52
C SER A 13 -19.92 4.19 -21.86
N ASN A 14 -19.17 3.64 -20.90
CA ASN A 14 -19.56 2.48 -20.10
C ASN A 14 -20.40 2.84 -18.86
N GLY A 15 -20.86 4.08 -18.75
CA GLY A 15 -21.67 4.58 -17.63
C GLY A 15 -20.89 4.89 -16.35
N ARG A 16 -19.58 4.63 -16.29
CA ARG A 16 -18.76 4.95 -15.11
C ARG A 16 -18.48 6.45 -15.04
N THR A 17 -18.62 7.05 -13.87
CA THR A 17 -18.15 8.42 -13.62
C THR A 17 -16.66 8.40 -13.35
N SER A 18 -15.90 9.16 -14.14
CA SER A 18 -14.49 9.46 -13.92
C SER A 18 -14.34 10.81 -13.24
N TYR A 19 -13.33 10.95 -12.37
CA TYR A 19 -12.91 12.20 -11.78
C TYR A 19 -11.54 12.60 -12.33
N ASN A 20 -11.44 13.86 -12.72
CA ASN A 20 -10.29 14.44 -13.37
C ASN A 20 -9.84 15.67 -12.60
N ALA A 21 -8.53 15.88 -12.56
CA ALA A 21 -7.90 17.03 -11.93
C ALA A 21 -7.03 17.75 -12.94
N GLN A 22 -6.97 19.07 -12.83
CA GLN A 22 -6.00 19.90 -13.53
C GLN A 22 -5.35 20.82 -12.51
N LEU A 23 -4.01 20.83 -12.49
CA LEU A 23 -3.25 21.67 -11.59
C LEU A 23 -3.49 23.15 -11.97
N LEU A 24 -3.93 23.94 -11.01
CA LEU A 24 -4.20 25.36 -11.22
C LEU A 24 -2.90 26.10 -11.51
N ASN A 25 -2.97 27.10 -12.39
CA ASN A 25 -1.82 27.91 -12.81
C ASN A 25 -0.66 27.09 -13.41
N SER A 26 -0.96 25.91 -13.97
CA SER A 26 0.01 25.04 -14.64
C SER A 26 -0.43 24.76 -16.09
N THR A 27 0.55 24.51 -16.95
CA THR A 27 0.33 24.00 -18.32
C THR A 27 0.20 22.48 -18.35
N GLU A 28 0.31 21.81 -17.20
CA GLU A 28 0.15 20.36 -17.12
C GLU A 28 -1.23 19.92 -17.63
N PRO A 29 -1.27 18.81 -18.40
CA PRO A 29 -2.52 18.30 -18.90
C PRO A 29 -3.40 17.83 -17.74
N LYS A 30 -4.71 17.99 -17.93
CA LYS A 30 -5.71 17.35 -17.07
C LYS A 30 -5.50 15.84 -17.05
N PHE A 31 -5.60 15.24 -15.88
CA PHE A 31 -5.42 13.80 -15.67
C PHE A 31 -6.61 13.19 -14.93
N THR A 32 -6.93 11.94 -15.24
CA THR A 32 -7.92 11.15 -14.49
C THR A 32 -7.24 10.55 -13.27
N PHE A 33 -7.79 10.76 -12.08
CA PHE A 33 -7.20 10.25 -10.83
C PHE A 33 -8.03 9.18 -10.14
N ALA A 34 -9.32 9.03 -10.47
CA ALA A 34 -10.16 7.99 -9.90
C ALA A 34 -11.48 7.83 -10.66
N TYR A 35 -12.22 6.78 -10.33
CA TYR A 35 -13.58 6.51 -10.77
C TYR A 35 -14.51 6.36 -9.58
N ARG A 36 -15.75 6.85 -9.72
CA ARG A 36 -16.82 6.58 -8.75
C ARG A 36 -17.01 5.07 -8.59
N THR A 37 -17.08 4.63 -7.35
CA THR A 37 -17.28 3.23 -6.96
C THR A 37 -18.26 3.17 -5.80
N ALA A 38 -19.13 2.15 -5.83
CA ALA A 38 -20.00 1.80 -4.72
C ALA A 38 -19.57 0.44 -4.16
N TYR A 39 -19.60 0.29 -2.85
CA TYR A 39 -19.28 -0.96 -2.15
C TYR A 39 -20.17 -1.09 -0.92
N LEU A 40 -21.04 -2.10 -0.92
CA LEU A 40 -22.16 -2.17 0.03
C LEU A 40 -22.97 -0.87 -0.01
N ASP A 41 -23.21 -0.26 1.15
CA ASP A 41 -23.94 1.02 1.27
C ASP A 41 -23.02 2.26 1.13
N ASN A 42 -21.73 2.06 0.86
CA ASN A 42 -20.75 3.15 0.78
C ASN A 42 -20.49 3.59 -0.66
N PHE A 43 -20.11 4.87 -0.79
CA PHE A 43 -19.62 5.49 -2.00
C PHE A 43 -18.21 6.03 -1.81
N GLY A 44 -17.43 6.01 -2.88
CA GLY A 44 -16.10 6.59 -2.88
C GLY A 44 -15.43 6.48 -4.24
N LEU A 45 -14.11 6.55 -4.21
CA LEU A 45 -13.20 6.58 -5.35
C LEU A 45 -12.44 5.26 -5.44
N PHE A 46 -12.18 4.84 -6.68
CA PHE A 46 -11.28 3.74 -6.98
C PHE A 46 -10.40 4.07 -8.16
N ASN A 47 -9.09 3.90 -8.00
CA ASN A 47 -8.11 3.98 -9.07
C ASN A 47 -7.32 2.66 -9.11
N THR A 48 -7.42 1.95 -10.23
CA THR A 48 -6.62 0.75 -10.54
C THR A 48 -5.79 0.93 -11.80
N GLY A 49 -5.54 2.19 -12.20
CA GLY A 49 -4.72 2.53 -13.34
C GLY A 49 -3.34 1.91 -13.20
N VAL A 50 -2.97 1.08 -14.18
CA VAL A 50 -1.64 0.51 -14.31
C VAL A 50 -0.95 1.27 -15.43
N ASN A 51 -0.34 2.40 -15.07
CA ASN A 51 0.23 3.32 -16.03
C ASN A 51 1.70 2.96 -16.28
N ASN A 52 2.14 3.05 -17.54
CA ASN A 52 3.54 2.78 -17.88
C ASN A 52 4.47 3.72 -17.10
N GLY A 53 5.55 3.18 -16.53
CA GLY A 53 6.47 3.94 -15.67
C GLY A 53 5.98 4.20 -14.23
N LEU A 54 4.74 3.85 -13.88
CA LEU A 54 4.17 3.98 -12.53
C LEU A 54 3.80 2.62 -11.93
N VAL A 55 4.53 1.59 -12.31
CA VAL A 55 4.41 0.24 -11.77
C VAL A 55 5.70 -0.13 -11.06
N TYR A 56 5.58 -0.63 -9.83
CA TYR A 56 6.68 -1.14 -9.05
C TYR A 56 7.38 -2.29 -9.78
N LYS A 57 8.69 -2.15 -9.97
CA LYS A 57 9.58 -3.18 -10.53
C LYS A 57 10.73 -3.40 -9.55
N PRO A 58 10.94 -4.63 -9.05
CA PRO A 58 12.02 -4.90 -8.10
C PRO A 58 13.40 -4.49 -8.58
N GLU A 59 13.67 -4.61 -9.89
CA GLU A 59 14.95 -4.27 -10.51
C GLU A 59 15.34 -2.81 -10.29
N ASP A 60 14.35 -1.91 -10.28
CA ASP A 60 14.58 -0.47 -10.10
C ASP A 60 15.06 -0.13 -8.67
N TYR A 61 14.87 -1.06 -7.73
CA TYR A 61 15.16 -0.87 -6.30
C TYR A 61 16.12 -1.93 -5.72
N GLU A 62 16.63 -2.84 -6.55
CA GLU A 62 17.57 -3.91 -6.13
C GLU A 62 18.83 -3.33 -5.51
N LYS A 63 19.32 -2.19 -6.01
CA LYS A 63 20.52 -1.52 -5.47
C LYS A 63 20.33 -1.08 -4.02
N ASP A 64 19.15 -0.59 -3.67
CA ASP A 64 18.89 0.02 -2.37
C ASP A 64 18.40 -1.00 -1.34
N TYR A 65 17.63 -2.01 -1.78
CA TYR A 65 16.98 -2.97 -0.86
C TYR A 65 17.37 -4.44 -1.11
N GLY A 66 18.21 -4.72 -2.11
CA GLY A 66 18.68 -6.06 -2.41
C GLY A 66 17.52 -7.03 -2.66
N PHE A 67 17.57 -8.19 -1.99
CA PHE A 67 16.55 -9.22 -2.12
C PHE A 67 15.15 -8.76 -1.66
N TRP A 68 15.05 -7.81 -0.73
CA TRP A 68 13.75 -7.34 -0.24
C TRP A 68 12.90 -6.70 -1.33
N ALA A 69 13.52 -6.06 -2.32
CA ALA A 69 12.80 -5.54 -3.48
C ALA A 69 12.04 -6.66 -4.22
N TYR A 70 12.66 -7.83 -4.36
CA TYR A 70 12.02 -9.01 -4.93
C TYR A 70 11.04 -9.67 -3.96
N PHE A 71 11.36 -9.69 -2.66
CA PHE A 71 10.55 -10.35 -1.63
C PHE A 71 9.13 -9.79 -1.52
N ILE A 72 8.97 -8.46 -1.58
CA ILE A 72 7.65 -7.82 -1.47
C ILE A 72 6.82 -7.91 -2.77
N TYR A 73 7.46 -8.21 -3.90
CA TYR A 73 6.85 -8.11 -5.23
C TYR A 73 5.62 -9.00 -5.45
N PRO A 74 5.58 -10.27 -4.99
CA PRO A 74 4.40 -11.09 -5.20
C PRO A 74 3.14 -10.53 -4.53
N THR A 75 3.27 -9.90 -3.36
CA THR A 75 2.15 -9.22 -2.71
C THR A 75 1.77 -7.93 -3.44
N ALA A 76 2.75 -7.10 -3.83
CA ALA A 76 2.50 -5.90 -4.64
C ALA A 76 1.69 -6.20 -5.91
N MET A 77 2.02 -7.31 -6.60
CA MET A 77 1.30 -7.75 -7.78
C MET A 77 -0.13 -8.20 -7.48
N ALA A 78 -0.35 -8.77 -6.31
CA ALA A 78 -1.65 -9.27 -5.89
C ALA A 78 -2.58 -8.15 -5.36
N GLU A 79 -2.03 -7.10 -4.77
CA GLU A 79 -2.77 -5.94 -4.27
C GLU A 79 -3.27 -5.03 -5.40
N SER A 80 -2.35 -4.58 -6.24
CA SER A 80 -2.59 -3.46 -7.15
C SER A 80 -1.99 -3.66 -8.53
N ARG A 81 -1.46 -4.87 -8.80
CA ARG A 81 -0.58 -5.14 -9.95
C ARG A 81 0.67 -4.24 -9.93
N GLY A 82 1.11 -3.83 -8.74
CA GLY A 82 2.26 -2.94 -8.52
C GLY A 82 1.99 -1.46 -8.80
N SER A 83 0.74 -1.01 -8.95
CA SER A 83 0.47 0.40 -9.30
C SER A 83 0.74 1.37 -8.14
N PHE A 84 1.67 2.30 -8.35
CA PHE A 84 2.00 3.35 -7.37
C PHE A 84 0.86 4.36 -7.12
N VAL A 85 -0.15 4.37 -7.99
CA VAL A 85 -1.30 5.29 -7.92
C VAL A 85 -2.61 4.58 -7.56
N CYS A 86 -2.53 3.33 -7.11
CA CYS A 86 -3.70 2.57 -6.70
C CYS A 86 -4.35 3.24 -5.48
N LEU A 87 -5.65 3.54 -5.57
CA LEU A 87 -6.42 4.28 -4.57
C LEU A 87 -7.77 3.61 -4.35
N ASN A 88 -8.21 3.52 -3.10
CA ASN A 88 -9.55 3.13 -2.67
C ASN A 88 -9.97 4.10 -1.55
N THR A 89 -11.24 4.53 -1.53
CA THR A 89 -11.77 5.35 -0.43
C THR A 89 -13.16 4.94 0.04
N TYR A 90 -13.73 3.85 -0.51
CA TYR A 90 -15.12 3.47 -0.32
C TYR A 90 -15.35 2.47 0.83
N ASP A 91 -14.29 1.95 1.45
CA ASP A 91 -14.40 0.97 2.53
C ASP A 91 -14.16 1.58 3.92
N ARG A 92 -14.13 0.74 4.97
CA ARG A 92 -13.93 1.17 6.36
C ARG A 92 -12.61 1.91 6.59
N ALA A 93 -11.61 1.74 5.72
CA ALA A 93 -10.36 2.48 5.80
C ALA A 93 -10.54 3.96 5.48
N LYS A 94 -11.63 4.33 4.78
CA LYS A 94 -11.93 5.64 4.18
C LYS A 94 -10.89 6.14 3.17
N PHE A 95 -9.64 5.69 3.28
CA PHE A 95 -8.55 6.00 2.39
C PHE A 95 -7.50 4.89 2.42
N THR A 96 -7.26 4.30 1.26
CA THR A 96 -6.25 3.28 1.01
C THR A 96 -5.47 3.68 -0.23
N PHE A 97 -4.16 3.79 -0.13
CA PHE A 97 -3.31 4.25 -1.24
C PHE A 97 -2.05 3.41 -1.36
N THR A 98 -1.31 3.56 -2.47
CA THR A 98 -0.04 2.88 -2.81
C THR A 98 -0.19 1.51 -3.47
N PHE A 99 0.93 1.04 -4.02
CA PHE A 99 1.02 -0.27 -4.65
C PHE A 99 0.84 -1.45 -3.69
N MET A 100 0.97 -1.21 -2.38
CA MET A 100 0.74 -2.19 -1.32
C MET A 100 -0.61 -2.00 -0.61
N GLN A 101 -1.42 -1.02 -1.03
CA GLN A 101 -2.73 -0.71 -0.46
C GLN A 101 -2.68 -0.42 1.05
N TYR A 102 -1.86 0.56 1.43
CA TYR A 102 -1.76 1.06 2.80
C TYR A 102 -3.05 1.74 3.23
N ALA A 103 -3.56 1.37 4.40
CA ALA A 103 -4.91 1.74 4.83
C ALA A 103 -4.90 2.68 6.05
N ALA A 104 -5.63 3.79 5.97
CA ALA A 104 -5.60 4.85 6.99
C ALA A 104 -6.21 4.45 8.35
N HIS A 105 -7.02 3.38 8.44
CA HIS A 105 -7.72 2.99 9.67
C HIS A 105 -6.88 2.29 10.74
N VAL A 106 -5.60 2.03 10.49
CA VAL A 106 -4.72 1.39 11.48
C VAL A 106 -3.84 2.46 12.12
N PRO A 107 -4.03 2.75 13.42
CA PRO A 107 -3.13 3.64 14.17
C PRO A 107 -1.69 3.11 14.12
N ASN A 108 -0.72 3.98 13.85
CA ASN A 108 0.68 3.59 13.58
C ASN A 108 0.85 2.53 12.48
N GLY A 109 -0.16 2.33 11.64
CA GLY A 109 -0.12 1.41 10.51
C GLY A 109 0.71 1.93 9.35
N ASP A 110 0.73 1.14 8.30
CA ASP A 110 1.49 1.41 7.07
C ASP A 110 1.19 2.79 6.48
N PHE A 111 -0.08 3.18 6.35
CA PHE A 111 -0.48 4.45 5.77
C PHE A 111 -0.03 5.63 6.63
N VAL A 112 -0.18 5.53 7.95
CA VAL A 112 0.20 6.59 8.89
C VAL A 112 1.70 6.83 8.82
N ASN A 113 2.51 5.77 8.87
CA ASN A 113 3.97 5.87 8.79
C ASN A 113 4.43 6.37 7.42
N PHE A 114 3.84 5.84 6.35
CA PHE A 114 4.04 6.31 4.98
C PHE A 114 3.76 7.82 4.86
N PHE A 115 2.63 8.28 5.38
CA PHE A 115 2.24 9.69 5.24
C PHE A 115 3.10 10.61 6.10
N LYS A 116 3.52 10.17 7.29
CA LYS A 116 4.55 10.87 8.10
C LYS A 116 5.84 11.05 7.30
N SER A 117 6.33 9.99 6.66
CA SER A 117 7.54 10.06 5.83
C SER A 117 7.37 11.02 4.64
N LEU A 118 6.23 10.98 3.95
CA LEU A 118 5.95 11.93 2.88
C LEU A 118 5.92 13.37 3.37
N LEU A 119 5.30 13.65 4.52
CA LEU A 119 5.24 14.99 5.09
C LEU A 119 6.61 15.53 5.53
N GLY A 120 7.61 14.65 5.65
CA GLY A 120 9.01 15.02 5.83
C GLY A 120 9.75 15.43 4.55
N LEU A 121 9.19 15.18 3.36
CA LEU A 121 9.84 15.54 2.09
C LEU A 121 9.84 17.07 1.86
N PRO A 122 10.84 17.61 1.15
CA PRO A 122 10.95 19.06 0.93
C PRO A 122 9.73 19.70 0.27
N ASN A 123 9.10 19.00 -0.68
CA ASN A 123 7.93 19.47 -1.43
C ASN A 123 6.59 19.09 -0.76
N ALA A 124 6.59 18.51 0.44
CA ALA A 124 5.35 18.14 1.13
C ALA A 124 4.38 19.31 1.30
N LYS A 125 4.92 20.51 1.55
CA LYS A 125 4.13 21.75 1.69
C LYS A 125 3.49 22.22 0.39
N GLU A 126 3.98 21.76 -0.76
CA GLU A 126 3.35 22.02 -2.04
C GLU A 126 2.05 21.22 -2.15
N TYR A 127 2.06 19.96 -1.73
CA TYR A 127 0.87 19.10 -1.78
C TYR A 127 -0.08 19.29 -0.60
N PHE A 128 0.44 19.33 0.63
CA PHE A 128 -0.35 19.41 1.85
C PHE A 128 0.07 20.60 2.72
N PRO A 129 -0.17 21.85 2.28
CA PRO A 129 0.36 23.06 2.94
C PRO A 129 -0.15 23.29 4.37
N LYS A 130 -1.31 22.70 4.71
CA LYS A 130 -1.92 22.81 6.03
C LYS A 130 -1.56 21.65 6.97
N LEU A 131 -0.88 20.62 6.47
CA LEU A 131 -0.41 19.53 7.31
C LEU A 131 0.99 19.81 7.81
N ILE A 132 1.21 19.52 9.10
CA ILE A 132 2.46 19.76 9.79
C ILE A 132 2.84 18.47 10.49
N LEU A 133 4.03 17.98 10.19
CA LEU A 133 4.67 16.92 10.96
C LEU A 133 5.41 17.58 12.13
N GLN A 134 4.98 17.29 13.36
CA GLN A 134 5.62 17.76 14.58
C GLN A 134 5.66 16.63 15.60
N ASN A 135 6.80 16.41 16.26
CA ASN A 135 6.98 15.33 17.23
C ASN A 135 6.58 13.94 16.69
N ASN A 136 6.89 13.69 15.41
CA ASN A 136 6.48 12.47 14.68
C ASN A 136 4.96 12.22 14.66
N GLN A 137 4.17 13.30 14.72
CA GLN A 137 2.72 13.26 14.62
C GLN A 137 2.19 14.23 13.56
N ILE A 138 1.06 13.87 12.95
CA ILE A 138 0.44 14.68 11.90
C ILE A 138 -0.58 15.65 12.52
N PHE A 139 -0.39 16.95 12.27
CA PHE A 139 -1.31 18.01 12.66
C PHE A 139 -1.91 18.71 11.46
N TYR A 140 -3.18 19.08 11.53
CA TYR A 140 -3.82 20.03 10.62
C TYR A 140 -3.85 21.43 11.22
N ARG A 141 -3.26 22.40 10.51
CA ARG A 141 -3.39 23.83 10.81
C ARG A 141 -4.67 24.38 10.20
N ASN A 142 -5.63 24.74 11.04
CA ASN A 142 -6.88 25.36 10.58
C ASN A 142 -6.70 26.84 10.18
N SER A 143 -7.78 27.51 9.78
CA SER A 143 -7.75 28.92 9.34
C SER A 143 -7.36 29.91 10.44
N SER A 144 -7.58 29.58 11.72
CA SER A 144 -7.14 30.40 12.86
C SER A 144 -5.70 30.11 13.28
N GLY A 145 -5.01 29.20 12.61
CA GLY A 145 -3.62 28.81 12.92
C GLY A 145 -3.49 27.76 14.02
N VAL A 146 -4.60 27.28 14.59
CA VAL A 146 -4.60 26.22 15.62
C VAL A 146 -4.24 24.87 15.00
N LEU A 147 -3.37 24.13 15.68
CA LEU A 147 -2.97 22.78 15.30
C LEU A 147 -3.91 21.75 15.90
N ASN A 148 -4.51 20.92 15.05
CA ASN A 148 -5.37 19.81 15.45
C ASN A 148 -4.66 18.49 15.14
N LEU A 149 -4.48 17.65 16.15
CA LEU A 149 -3.83 16.35 15.99
C LEU A 149 -4.73 15.41 15.18
N LEU A 150 -4.16 14.75 14.15
CA LEU A 150 -4.91 13.86 13.27
C LEU A 150 -4.73 12.37 13.62
N GLU A 151 -3.69 12.00 14.35
CA GLU A 151 -3.46 10.61 14.75
C GLU A 151 -2.74 10.48 16.09
N THR A 152 -3.01 9.38 16.77
CA THR A 152 -2.37 8.96 18.02
C THR A 152 -1.97 7.49 17.90
N ASN A 153 -1.27 6.99 18.92
CA ASN A 153 -0.95 5.57 19.01
C ASN A 153 -2.18 4.64 19.11
N SER A 154 -3.36 5.19 19.41
CA SER A 154 -4.60 4.43 19.61
C SER A 154 -5.70 4.75 18.61
N SER A 155 -5.56 5.81 17.79
CA SER A 155 -6.58 6.22 16.82
C SER A 155 -5.99 6.97 15.64
N SER A 156 -6.48 6.67 14.44
CA SER A 156 -6.25 7.43 13.21
C SER A 156 -7.55 8.05 12.65
N GLN A 157 -8.63 8.08 13.45
CA GLN A 157 -9.95 8.51 13.00
C GLN A 157 -9.96 9.96 12.47
N ALA A 158 -9.29 10.89 13.15
CA ALA A 158 -9.24 12.28 12.70
C ALA A 158 -8.47 12.43 11.37
N LEU A 159 -7.45 11.60 11.13
CA LEU A 159 -6.76 11.52 9.84
C LEU A 159 -7.69 10.95 8.77
N MET A 160 -8.44 9.88 9.07
CA MET A 160 -9.43 9.34 8.14
C MET A 160 -10.49 10.38 7.76
N ASP A 161 -11.01 11.13 8.73
CA ASP A 161 -12.00 12.18 8.50
C ASP A 161 -11.42 13.38 7.73
N TYR A 162 -10.13 13.68 7.91
CA TYR A 162 -9.42 14.65 7.07
C TYR A 162 -9.27 14.19 5.63
N LEU A 163 -8.98 12.90 5.40
CA LEU A 163 -8.74 12.35 4.06
C LEU A 163 -10.03 12.12 3.29
N ASN A 164 -11.05 11.60 3.96
CA ASN A 164 -12.36 11.33 3.41
C ASN A 164 -13.42 11.49 4.52
N PRO A 165 -14.15 12.63 4.57
CA PRO A 165 -15.07 12.94 5.65
C PRO A 165 -16.25 11.98 5.80
N THR A 166 -16.75 11.40 4.72
CA THR A 166 -17.96 10.57 4.74
C THR A 166 -17.87 9.41 3.74
N LEU A 167 -18.64 8.34 3.97
CA LEU A 167 -18.80 7.24 3.01
C LEU A 167 -20.17 7.28 2.33
N THR A 168 -21.02 8.25 2.65
CA THR A 168 -22.39 8.36 2.10
C THR A 168 -22.43 9.03 0.73
N GLU A 169 -21.42 9.82 0.41
CA GLU A 169 -21.26 10.55 -0.84
C GLU A 169 -19.77 10.79 -1.11
N ILE A 170 -19.46 11.27 -2.32
CA ILE A 170 -18.09 11.65 -2.67
C ILE A 170 -17.90 13.11 -2.32
N ASP A 171 -17.05 13.37 -1.33
CA ASP A 171 -16.84 14.71 -0.76
C ASP A 171 -15.73 15.48 -1.51
N GLN A 172 -15.79 16.82 -1.50
CA GLN A 172 -14.77 17.64 -2.15
C GLN A 172 -13.38 17.48 -1.50
N GLN A 173 -13.31 17.29 -0.19
CA GLN A 173 -12.07 17.04 0.54
C GLN A 173 -11.45 15.70 0.11
N GLU A 174 -12.27 14.66 -0.04
CA GLU A 174 -11.85 13.35 -0.57
C GLU A 174 -11.24 13.50 -1.96
N LEU A 175 -11.91 14.21 -2.85
CA LEU A 175 -11.46 14.46 -4.22
C LEU A 175 -10.10 15.19 -4.27
N ILE A 176 -9.93 16.23 -3.44
CA ILE A 176 -8.69 17.01 -3.39
C ILE A 176 -7.53 16.16 -2.83
N CYS A 177 -7.77 15.40 -1.75
CA CYS A 177 -6.77 14.49 -1.18
C CYS A 177 -6.35 13.43 -2.20
N ALA A 178 -7.31 12.77 -2.84
CA ALA A 178 -7.07 11.77 -3.87
C ALA A 178 -6.25 12.32 -5.05
N ALA A 179 -6.63 13.49 -5.58
CA ALA A 179 -5.91 14.15 -6.67
C ALA A 179 -4.46 14.48 -6.29
N ARG A 180 -4.23 14.97 -5.06
CA ARG A 180 -2.88 15.26 -4.54
C ARG A 180 -2.00 14.03 -4.48
N PHE A 181 -2.48 12.94 -3.87
CA PHE A 181 -1.71 11.70 -3.76
C PHE A 181 -1.38 11.11 -5.13
N VAL A 182 -2.36 11.04 -6.04
CA VAL A 182 -2.14 10.51 -7.39
C VAL A 182 -1.17 11.39 -8.20
N HIS A 183 -1.33 12.72 -8.14
CA HIS A 183 -0.42 13.65 -8.82
C HIS A 183 1.00 13.56 -8.27
N TRP A 184 1.15 13.53 -6.94
CA TRP A 184 2.46 13.44 -6.29
C TRP A 184 3.17 12.15 -6.65
N ALA A 185 2.51 11.00 -6.51
CA ALA A 185 3.07 9.71 -6.88
C ALA A 185 3.39 9.59 -8.38
N THR A 186 2.67 10.32 -9.24
CA THR A 186 2.91 10.35 -10.69
C THR A 186 4.17 11.14 -11.02
N ASN A 187 4.34 12.33 -10.42
CA ASN A 187 5.36 13.29 -10.84
C ASN A 187 6.64 13.24 -10.01
N ASP A 188 6.62 12.60 -8.84
CA ASP A 188 7.76 12.60 -7.92
C ASP A 188 8.29 11.18 -7.66
N ILE A 189 9.57 10.98 -7.98
CA ILE A 189 10.27 9.72 -7.72
C ILE A 189 10.51 9.48 -6.22
N GLU A 190 10.71 10.54 -5.43
CA GLU A 190 10.92 10.42 -3.97
C GLU A 190 9.64 9.95 -3.29
N HIS A 191 8.46 10.40 -3.75
CA HIS A 191 7.21 9.83 -3.28
C HIS A 191 7.15 8.31 -3.53
N ARG A 192 7.50 7.85 -4.74
CA ARG A 192 7.50 6.40 -5.05
C ARG A 192 8.51 5.64 -4.22
N LYS A 193 9.71 6.20 -4.00
CA LYS A 193 10.72 5.63 -3.09
C LYS A 193 10.20 5.48 -1.67
N VAL A 194 9.51 6.49 -1.12
CA VAL A 194 8.90 6.40 0.22
C VAL A 194 7.84 5.29 0.31
N GLN A 195 7.05 5.07 -0.76
CA GLN A 195 6.15 3.91 -0.82
C GLN A 195 6.96 2.60 -0.72
N VAL A 196 8.04 2.44 -1.49
CA VAL A 196 8.85 1.20 -1.49
C VAL A 196 9.57 1.00 -0.15
N GLU A 197 10.17 2.05 0.39
CA GLU A 197 10.88 2.00 1.67
C GLU A 197 9.94 1.55 2.79
N THR A 198 8.73 2.10 2.83
CA THR A 198 7.72 1.73 3.83
C THR A 198 7.34 0.25 3.71
N ALA A 199 7.18 -0.25 2.48
CA ALA A 199 6.87 -1.67 2.24
C ALA A 199 8.00 -2.58 2.72
N VAL A 200 9.25 -2.24 2.37
CA VAL A 200 10.43 -3.02 2.73
C VAL A 200 10.61 -3.06 4.25
N ASN A 201 10.52 -1.91 4.92
CA ASN A 201 10.67 -1.83 6.37
C ASN A 201 9.58 -2.63 7.09
N MET A 202 8.32 -2.48 6.66
CA MET A 202 7.20 -3.26 7.19
C MET A 202 7.44 -4.77 7.04
N TYR A 203 7.92 -5.23 5.88
CA TYR A 203 8.18 -6.66 5.65
C TYR A 203 9.35 -7.19 6.47
N LYS A 204 10.40 -6.39 6.69
CA LYS A 204 11.51 -6.72 7.59
C LYS A 204 11.03 -6.90 9.03
N GLU A 205 10.25 -5.96 9.54
CA GLU A 205 9.67 -6.02 10.88
C GLU A 205 8.71 -7.23 11.03
N ASN A 206 7.86 -7.44 10.04
CA ASN A 206 6.96 -8.60 10.01
C ASN A 206 7.74 -9.92 10.04
N MET A 207 8.84 -10.04 9.30
CA MET A 207 9.64 -11.27 9.31
C MET A 207 10.26 -11.57 10.67
N LEU A 208 10.70 -10.54 11.41
CA LEU A 208 11.14 -10.70 12.80
C LEU A 208 10.00 -11.22 13.70
N GLU A 209 8.80 -10.65 13.58
CA GLU A 209 7.64 -11.08 14.35
C GLU A 209 7.22 -12.52 13.98
N TYR A 210 7.15 -12.83 12.69
CA TYR A 210 6.71 -14.13 12.20
C TYR A 210 7.74 -15.21 12.51
N HIS A 211 9.04 -14.89 12.50
CA HIS A 211 10.05 -15.81 13.00
C HIS A 211 9.82 -16.19 14.47
N LYS A 212 9.57 -15.21 15.34
CA LYS A 212 9.27 -15.48 16.77
C LYS A 212 8.07 -16.42 16.94
N ARG A 213 7.10 -16.36 16.03
CA ARG A 213 5.87 -17.18 16.08
C ARG A 213 6.03 -18.56 15.44
N PHE A 214 6.77 -18.65 14.34
CA PHE A 214 6.74 -19.82 13.45
C PHE A 214 8.11 -20.50 13.26
N GLY A 215 9.19 -19.98 13.86
CA GLY A 215 10.53 -20.58 13.75
C GLY A 215 11.05 -20.56 12.32
N LEU A 216 11.14 -19.38 11.71
CA LEU A 216 11.45 -19.23 10.28
C LEU A 216 12.94 -19.28 9.91
N ASP A 217 13.85 -19.61 10.84
CA ASP A 217 15.28 -19.71 10.52
C ASP A 217 15.54 -20.87 9.55
N GLY A 218 16.32 -20.62 8.50
CA GLY A 218 16.61 -21.58 7.42
C GLY A 218 15.42 -21.83 6.47
N VAL A 219 14.29 -21.15 6.64
CA VAL A 219 13.10 -21.36 5.80
C VAL A 219 13.25 -20.65 4.44
N PRO A 220 12.91 -21.30 3.30
CA PRO A 220 12.99 -20.68 1.99
C PRO A 220 12.09 -19.45 1.84
N ALA A 221 12.57 -18.45 1.11
CA ALA A 221 11.86 -17.19 0.87
C ALA A 221 10.43 -17.40 0.32
N SER A 222 10.16 -18.43 -0.50
CA SER A 222 8.80 -18.69 -0.98
C SER A 222 7.81 -19.02 0.13
N VAL A 223 8.24 -19.76 1.15
CA VAL A 223 7.39 -20.08 2.31
C VAL A 223 7.19 -18.82 3.14
N CYS A 224 8.27 -18.10 3.45
CA CYS A 224 8.21 -16.84 4.20
C CYS A 224 7.30 -15.80 3.52
N GLN A 225 7.44 -15.63 2.20
CA GLN A 225 6.65 -14.66 1.43
C GLN A 225 5.15 -15.01 1.48
N MET A 226 4.80 -16.29 1.31
CA MET A 226 3.40 -16.71 1.38
C MET A 226 2.81 -16.47 2.77
N ILE A 227 3.58 -16.65 3.85
CA ILE A 227 3.15 -16.27 5.20
C ILE A 227 2.89 -14.75 5.26
N CYS A 228 3.84 -13.93 4.80
CA CYS A 228 3.67 -12.48 4.77
C CYS A 228 2.41 -12.08 3.99
N ASP A 229 2.16 -12.68 2.83
CA ASP A 229 0.99 -12.38 2.02
C ASP A 229 -0.33 -12.83 2.68
N ILE A 230 -0.35 -13.99 3.35
CA ILE A 230 -1.52 -14.44 4.13
C ILE A 230 -1.86 -13.42 5.22
N ARG A 231 -0.82 -12.92 5.91
CA ARG A 231 -0.94 -11.99 7.03
C ARG A 231 -1.33 -10.59 6.57
N HIS A 232 -0.70 -10.08 5.51
CA HIS A 232 -1.02 -8.80 4.89
C HIS A 232 -2.50 -8.73 4.50
N GLN A 233 -3.02 -9.79 3.86
CA GLN A 233 -4.44 -9.85 3.49
C GLN A 233 -5.39 -10.18 4.65
N GLY A 234 -4.88 -10.62 5.80
CA GLY A 234 -5.69 -11.10 6.92
C GLY A 234 -6.48 -12.38 6.61
N ARG A 235 -6.03 -13.23 5.68
CA ARG A 235 -6.79 -14.42 5.23
C ARG A 235 -6.55 -15.70 6.04
N GLY A 236 -5.69 -15.65 7.05
CA GLY A 236 -5.30 -16.84 7.82
C GLY A 236 -4.94 -16.56 9.27
N MET A 237 -5.41 -17.43 10.16
CA MET A 237 -5.10 -17.41 11.59
C MET A 237 -3.76 -18.13 11.89
N ASN A 238 -3.20 -17.88 13.07
CA ASN A 238 -1.90 -18.41 13.50
C ASN A 238 -1.84 -19.94 13.48
N ASP A 239 -2.88 -20.60 13.98
CA ASP A 239 -3.02 -22.05 14.06
C ASP A 239 -2.97 -22.71 12.68
N ARG A 240 -3.66 -22.14 11.69
CA ARG A 240 -3.67 -22.63 10.31
C ARG A 240 -2.31 -22.51 9.66
N ILE A 241 -1.61 -21.39 9.89
CA ILE A 241 -0.24 -21.20 9.38
C ILE A 241 0.71 -22.21 10.03
N ALA A 242 0.67 -22.36 11.35
CA ALA A 242 1.50 -23.32 12.07
C ALA A 242 1.25 -24.76 11.60
N LEU A 243 -0.02 -25.15 11.40
CA LEU A 243 -0.38 -26.46 10.87
C LEU A 243 0.15 -26.67 9.45
N ALA A 244 0.04 -25.65 8.58
CA ALA A 244 0.56 -25.72 7.23
C ALA A 244 2.08 -25.92 7.18
N LEU A 245 2.81 -25.36 8.15
CA LEU A 245 4.26 -25.50 8.29
C LEU A 245 4.71 -26.85 8.90
N ASN A 246 3.83 -27.56 9.61
CA ASN A 246 4.14 -28.82 10.28
C ASN A 246 4.32 -29.99 9.28
N THR A 247 5.45 -29.98 8.60
CA THR A 247 5.76 -30.86 7.45
C THR A 247 7.10 -31.58 7.60
N LYS A 248 7.70 -31.54 8.79
CA LYS A 248 9.02 -32.13 9.09
C LYS A 248 10.12 -31.62 8.14
N GLY A 249 10.10 -30.33 7.82
CA GLY A 249 11.09 -29.68 6.94
C GLY A 249 10.81 -29.79 5.44
N ASN A 250 9.70 -30.41 5.01
CA ASN A 250 9.31 -30.42 3.60
C ASN A 250 8.68 -29.09 3.19
N TYR A 251 9.51 -28.14 2.74
CA TYR A 251 9.08 -26.79 2.39
C TYR A 251 8.22 -26.71 1.12
N GLU A 252 8.30 -27.66 0.20
CA GLU A 252 7.39 -27.73 -0.95
C GLU A 252 5.97 -28.05 -0.48
N LYS A 253 5.82 -29.03 0.41
CA LYS A 253 4.55 -29.36 1.05
C LYS A 253 4.04 -28.20 1.91
N ALA A 254 4.93 -27.55 2.67
CA ALA A 254 4.55 -26.39 3.48
C ALA A 254 4.00 -25.26 2.61
N PHE A 255 4.69 -24.93 1.51
CA PHE A 255 4.24 -23.91 0.57
C PHE A 255 2.88 -24.26 -0.06
N SER A 256 2.70 -25.52 -0.48
CA SER A 256 1.43 -26.02 -1.01
C SER A 256 0.29 -25.88 0.01
N ASN A 257 0.53 -26.30 1.27
CA ASN A 257 -0.43 -26.15 2.35
C ASN A 257 -0.82 -24.69 2.59
N LEU A 258 0.17 -23.78 2.65
CA LEU A 258 -0.09 -22.35 2.83
C LEU A 258 -0.95 -21.77 1.68
N CYS A 259 -0.76 -22.24 0.45
CA CYS A 259 -1.59 -21.84 -0.69
C CYS A 259 -3.07 -22.23 -0.54
N THR A 260 -3.42 -23.15 0.36
CA THR A 260 -4.82 -23.52 0.60
C THR A 260 -5.54 -22.55 1.55
N ILE A 261 -4.79 -21.75 2.31
CA ILE A 261 -5.35 -20.86 3.33
C ILE A 261 -6.08 -19.69 2.66
N GLY A 262 -7.41 -19.66 2.83
CA GLY A 262 -8.28 -18.63 2.26
C GLY A 262 -8.72 -18.89 0.81
N ASN A 263 -8.45 -20.09 0.27
CA ASN A 263 -8.64 -20.38 -1.15
C ASN A 263 -10.06 -20.13 -1.66
N THR A 264 -11.08 -20.42 -0.85
CA THR A 264 -12.49 -20.21 -1.20
C THR A 264 -12.79 -18.76 -1.62
N ASN A 265 -12.15 -17.78 -0.99
CA ASN A 265 -12.44 -16.36 -1.22
C ASN A 265 -11.30 -15.61 -1.93
N TYR A 266 -10.09 -16.17 -1.96
CA TYR A 266 -8.88 -15.49 -2.40
C TYR A 266 -8.07 -16.25 -3.47
N GLN A 267 -8.71 -17.18 -4.21
CA GLN A 267 -8.05 -18.02 -5.21
C GLN A 267 -7.24 -17.22 -6.26
N SER A 268 -7.78 -16.10 -6.75
CA SER A 268 -7.11 -15.25 -7.75
C SER A 268 -5.82 -14.66 -7.18
N ARG A 269 -5.88 -14.11 -5.96
CA ARG A 269 -4.74 -13.57 -5.22
C ARG A 269 -3.65 -14.63 -5.02
N ILE A 270 -4.03 -15.79 -4.50
CA ILE A 270 -3.12 -16.92 -4.27
C ILE A 270 -2.43 -17.34 -5.57
N THR A 271 -3.20 -17.38 -6.67
CA THR A 271 -2.67 -17.69 -8.00
C THR A 271 -1.66 -16.65 -8.45
N THR A 272 -1.94 -15.35 -8.29
CA THR A 272 -1.02 -14.26 -8.63
C THR A 272 0.28 -14.36 -7.84
N VAL A 273 0.21 -14.57 -6.53
CA VAL A 273 1.39 -14.69 -5.66
C VAL A 273 2.23 -15.90 -6.08
N ARG A 274 1.61 -17.08 -6.21
CA ARG A 274 2.29 -18.30 -6.62
C ARG A 274 2.97 -18.14 -7.99
N ASN A 275 2.26 -17.61 -8.97
CA ASN A 275 2.80 -17.41 -10.31
C ASN A 275 3.96 -16.40 -10.31
N THR A 276 3.86 -15.34 -9.51
CA THR A 276 4.93 -14.34 -9.40
C THR A 276 6.18 -14.94 -8.76
N ILE A 277 6.04 -15.68 -7.65
CA ILE A 277 7.16 -16.43 -7.04
C ILE A 277 7.79 -17.39 -8.05
N SER A 278 6.99 -18.18 -8.77
CA SER A 278 7.50 -19.14 -9.76
C SER A 278 8.30 -18.45 -10.87
N LYS A 279 7.82 -17.29 -11.36
CA LYS A 279 8.55 -16.49 -12.35
C LYS A 279 9.88 -15.98 -11.80
N LEU A 280 9.90 -15.44 -10.58
CA LEU A 280 11.12 -14.95 -9.95
C LEU A 280 12.12 -16.09 -9.68
N LYS A 281 11.64 -17.28 -9.29
CA LYS A 281 12.49 -18.48 -9.14
C LYS A 281 13.11 -18.91 -10.47
N ALA A 282 12.33 -18.92 -11.55
CA ALA A 282 12.79 -19.32 -12.88
C ALA A 282 13.93 -18.43 -13.40
N ILE A 283 13.95 -17.14 -13.02
CA ILE A 283 15.03 -16.20 -13.38
C ILE A 283 16.12 -16.08 -12.31
N GLY A 284 16.11 -16.94 -11.28
CA GLY A 284 17.15 -16.95 -10.24
C GLY A 284 17.04 -15.85 -9.18
N LYS A 285 15.97 -15.04 -9.18
CA LYS A 285 15.76 -13.90 -8.28
C LYS A 285 15.00 -14.24 -6.98
N PHE A 286 14.70 -15.53 -6.72
CA PHE A 286 13.88 -15.96 -5.56
C PHE A 286 14.33 -17.24 -4.85
N ASN A 287 15.64 -17.40 -4.65
CA ASN A 287 16.26 -18.64 -4.17
C ASN A 287 16.94 -18.53 -2.78
N LYS A 288 16.59 -17.50 -2.00
CA LYS A 288 17.19 -17.23 -0.68
C LYS A 288 16.50 -17.99 0.44
N ILE A 289 17.20 -18.12 1.57
CA ILE A 289 16.66 -18.62 2.84
C ILE A 289 16.72 -17.52 3.91
N TYR A 290 15.80 -17.54 4.86
CA TYR A 290 15.78 -16.56 5.95
C TYR A 290 16.83 -16.92 7.02
N ASP A 291 17.71 -15.99 7.37
CA ASP A 291 18.65 -16.07 8.50
C ASP A 291 18.13 -15.17 9.63
N ALA A 292 17.61 -15.80 10.67
CA ALA A 292 16.99 -15.09 11.79
C ALA A 292 18.00 -14.31 12.63
N ARG A 293 19.29 -14.69 12.63
CA ARG A 293 20.33 -13.96 13.38
C ARG A 293 20.67 -12.63 12.70
N ARG A 294 20.60 -12.60 11.38
CA ARG A 294 20.85 -11.40 10.57
C ARG A 294 19.58 -10.61 10.26
N ALA A 295 18.41 -11.20 10.51
CA ALA A 295 17.12 -10.68 10.09
C ALA A 295 17.07 -10.40 8.57
N GLU A 296 17.69 -11.29 7.79
CA GLU A 296 17.96 -11.08 6.37
C GLU A 296 17.86 -12.39 5.58
N PHE A 297 17.68 -12.29 4.27
CA PHE A 297 17.69 -13.41 3.33
C PHE A 297 19.09 -13.62 2.73
N VAL A 298 19.66 -14.82 2.92
CA VAL A 298 21.02 -15.20 2.51
C VAL A 298 21.05 -16.21 1.38
#